data_AF-A0A8C5JU07-F1
#
_entry.id   AF-A0A8C5JU07-F1
#
_cell.length_a   1.000
_cell.length_b   1.000
_cell.length_c   1.000
_cell.angle_alpha   90.00
_cell.angle_beta   90.00
_cell.angle_gamma   90.00
#
_symmetry.space_group_name_H-M   'P 1'
#
loop_
_entity.id
_entity.type
_entity.pdbx_description
1 polymer ?
#
loop_
_entity_poly.entity_id
_entity_poly.type
_entity_poly.pdbx_seq_one_letter_code
_entity_poly.pdbx_strand_id
1 'polypeptide(L)'
;MLPLAHVSSDKKEIALINPWAVNLDAYKKKLEQAIISYERRLNLVIWRALSQEERDKFEADGPVPYIQHKETLLEALENLGWPVSYEDVKLLEDEILTALTYIQQASDLQEAVKKEIEKKENGKLKSKTRQKHQIFVTHKSQKVIARSDITGFYYPGTVIKNISSTCALVDFSNGETCDVLVKFTIPVGGAMPCPHLQVGDYVFARTGTRAENECYVPAIVIATPQRVETGDKFYTVLLFNNREEHCIRSELIKISQTKYAYSCQYIRTVQTVDYEV
;
A
#
# COMPACT_ATOMS: atom_id res chain seq x y z
N MET A 1 -3.93 -12.20 4.94
CA MET A 1 -3.73 -10.91 5.63
C MET A 1 -5.08 -10.24 5.69
N LEU A 2 -5.61 -10.02 6.90
CA LEU A 2 -6.91 -9.39 7.08
C LEU A 2 -6.66 -7.89 7.33
N PRO A 3 -7.19 -6.98 6.51
CA PRO A 3 -7.23 -5.56 6.84
C PRO A 3 -7.95 -5.35 8.18
N LEU A 4 -7.46 -4.41 8.99
CA LEU A 4 -8.13 -3.97 10.21
C LEU A 4 -9.38 -3.20 9.80
N ALA A 5 -10.55 -3.72 10.14
CA ALA A 5 -11.80 -2.99 10.00
C ALA A 5 -11.89 -1.97 11.13
N HIS A 6 -11.72 -0.70 10.81
CA HIS A 6 -12.00 0.41 11.72
C HIS A 6 -13.41 0.91 11.45
N VAL A 7 -14.26 0.90 12.47
CA VAL A 7 -15.60 1.50 12.40
C VAL A 7 -15.51 2.91 12.93
N SER A 8 -15.72 3.92 12.09
CA SER A 8 -15.78 5.31 12.53
C SER A 8 -16.97 5.51 13.47
N SER A 9 -16.70 6.03 14.68
CA SER A 9 -17.71 6.32 15.71
C SER A 9 -18.79 7.29 15.21
N ASP A 10 -18.41 8.25 14.36
CA ASP A 10 -19.30 9.33 13.92
C ASP A 10 -20.11 8.98 12.67
N LYS A 11 -19.53 8.17 11.76
CA LYS A 11 -20.13 7.91 10.44
C LYS A 11 -20.70 6.51 10.25
N LYS A 12 -20.53 5.59 11.21
CA LYS A 12 -20.88 4.14 11.05
C LYS A 12 -20.30 3.52 9.77
N GLU A 13 -19.21 4.08 9.26
CA GLU A 13 -18.50 3.59 8.07
C GLU A 13 -17.40 2.63 8.49
N ILE A 14 -17.31 1.49 7.81
CA ILE A 14 -16.27 0.47 8.04
C ILE A 14 -15.12 0.74 7.06
N ALA A 15 -14.04 1.34 7.56
CA ALA A 15 -12.81 1.54 6.81
C ALA A 15 -11.89 0.33 6.99
N LEU A 16 -11.57 -0.36 5.89
CA LEU A 16 -10.60 -1.45 5.87
C LEU A 16 -9.19 -0.88 5.75
N ILE A 17 -8.50 -0.77 6.88
CA ILE A 17 -7.15 -0.22 6.97
C ILE A 17 -6.15 -1.37 6.79
N ASN A 18 -5.25 -1.26 5.82
CA ASN A 18 -4.09 -2.13 5.72
C ASN A 18 -2.92 -1.48 6.48
N PRO A 19 -2.62 -1.89 7.72
CA PRO A 19 -1.56 -1.26 8.54
C PRO A 19 -0.17 -1.32 7.90
N TRP A 20 0.05 -2.18 6.89
CA TRP A 20 1.32 -2.31 6.17
C TRP A 20 1.41 -1.43 4.92
N ALA A 21 0.30 -0.88 4.44
CA ALA A 21 0.27 0.04 3.29
C ALA A 21 0.12 1.51 3.71
N VAL A 22 -0.04 1.78 5.01
CA VAL A 22 -0.07 3.14 5.54
C VAL A 22 1.37 3.64 5.69
N ASN A 23 1.71 4.70 4.95
CA ASN A 23 3.02 5.34 5.05
C ASN A 23 3.09 6.20 6.33
N LEU A 24 3.32 5.54 7.46
CA LEU A 24 3.44 6.20 8.77
C LEU A 24 4.64 7.13 8.84
N ASP A 25 5.71 6.89 8.09
CA ASP A 25 6.89 7.76 8.07
C ASP A 25 6.61 9.10 7.39
N ALA A 26 5.90 9.09 6.25
CA ALA A 26 5.45 10.31 5.59
C ALA A 26 4.41 11.06 6.43
N TYR A 27 3.52 10.33 7.12
CA TYR A 27 2.55 10.91 8.05
C TYR A 27 3.25 11.64 9.21
N LYS A 28 4.19 10.99 9.90
CA LYS A 28 4.97 11.59 11.00
C LYS A 28 5.70 12.85 10.55
N LYS A 29 6.41 12.79 9.42
CA LYS A 29 7.12 13.96 8.87
C LYS A 29 6.20 15.15 8.60
N LYS A 30 5.01 14.90 8.02
CA LYS A 30 4.01 15.96 7.79
C LYS A 30 3.49 16.53 9.11
N LEU A 31 3.29 15.68 10.11
CA LEU A 31 2.81 16.09 11.42
C LEU A 31 3.86 16.91 12.19
N GLU A 32 5.13 16.51 12.14
CA GLU A 32 6.26 17.26 12.70
C GLU A 32 6.37 18.66 12.06
N GLN A 33 6.23 18.75 10.73
CA GLN A 33 6.19 20.04 10.04
C GLN A 33 5.01 20.91 10.50
N ALA A 34 3.84 20.31 10.70
CA ALA A 34 2.67 21.02 11.21
C ALA A 34 2.89 21.53 12.65
N ILE A 35 3.44 20.70 13.54
CA ILE A 35 3.80 21.08 14.92
C ILE A 35 4.75 22.27 14.92
N ILE A 36 5.84 22.20 14.14
CA ILE A 36 6.80 23.32 14.03
C ILE A 36 6.10 24.61 13.56
N SER A 37 5.14 24.50 12.63
CA SER A 37 4.39 25.65 12.15
C SER A 37 3.46 26.24 13.22
N TYR A 38 2.79 25.40 14.01
CA TYR A 38 1.89 25.83 15.08
C TYR A 38 2.65 26.38 16.28
N GLU A 39 3.74 25.76 16.69
CA GLU A 39 4.64 26.27 17.73
C GLU A 39 5.20 27.64 17.34
N ARG A 40 5.68 27.81 16.10
CA ARG A 40 6.15 29.12 15.61
C ARG A 40 5.05 30.16 15.67
N ARG A 41 3.83 29.81 15.27
CA ARG A 41 2.69 30.73 15.28
C ARG A 41 2.31 31.10 16.71
N LEU A 42 2.27 30.14 17.62
CA LEU A 42 1.99 30.33 19.04
C LEU A 42 3.03 31.25 19.68
N ASN A 43 4.31 30.96 19.48
CA ASN A 43 5.41 31.78 20.00
C ASN A 43 5.34 33.21 19.46
N LEU A 44 5.04 33.40 18.17
CA LEU A 44 4.92 34.73 17.57
C LEU A 44 3.72 35.52 18.10
N VAL A 45 2.56 34.86 18.26
CA VAL A 45 1.35 35.50 18.78
C VAL A 45 1.59 35.98 20.21
N ILE A 46 2.15 35.12 21.05
CA ILE A 46 2.46 35.46 22.44
C ILE A 46 3.55 36.53 22.51
N TRP A 47 4.64 36.37 21.73
CA TRP A 47 5.71 37.35 21.71
C TRP A 47 5.20 38.73 21.34
N ARG A 48 4.38 38.86 20.28
CA ARG A 48 3.78 40.14 19.86
C ARG A 48 2.87 40.76 20.91
N ALA A 49 2.24 39.95 21.74
CA ALA A 49 1.31 40.39 22.76
C ALA A 49 1.99 40.88 24.05
N LEU A 50 3.20 40.42 24.33
CA LEU A 50 4.00 40.88 25.47
C LEU A 50 4.48 42.32 25.30
N SER A 51 4.57 43.06 26.41
CA SER A 51 5.20 44.39 26.46
C SER A 51 6.74 44.27 26.39
N GLN A 52 7.44 45.36 26.08
CA GLN A 52 8.91 45.32 26.01
C GLN A 52 9.54 45.01 27.36
N GLU A 53 8.95 45.51 28.45
CA GLU A 53 9.41 45.25 29.82
C GLU A 53 9.38 43.77 30.19
N GLU A 54 8.40 43.02 29.66
CA GLU A 54 8.31 41.58 29.91
C GLU A 54 9.18 40.77 28.97
N ARG A 55 9.41 41.23 27.74
CA ARG A 55 10.36 40.60 26.80
C ARG A 55 11.80 40.74 27.29
N ASP A 56 12.15 41.87 27.89
CA ASP A 56 13.49 42.12 28.43
C ASP A 56 13.86 41.14 29.56
N LYS A 57 12.87 40.58 30.28
CA LYS A 57 13.08 39.55 31.32
C LYS A 57 13.60 38.22 30.77
N PHE A 58 13.40 37.95 29.48
CA PHE A 58 13.81 36.69 28.87
C PHE A 58 15.21 36.75 28.22
N GLU A 59 15.86 37.93 28.21
CA GLU A 59 17.19 38.18 27.61
C GLU A 59 17.34 37.59 26.18
N ALA A 60 16.24 37.47 25.44
CA ALA A 60 16.19 36.83 24.13
C ALA A 60 15.87 37.86 23.04
N ASP A 61 16.66 37.84 21.95
CA ASP A 61 16.48 38.70 20.78
C ASP A 61 15.32 38.23 19.87
N GLY A 62 14.47 37.31 20.34
CA GLY A 62 13.40 36.72 19.53
C GLY A 62 12.37 35.88 20.31
N PRO A 63 11.37 35.32 19.60
CA PRO A 63 10.25 34.60 20.20
C PRO A 63 10.71 33.39 21.01
N VAL A 64 10.42 33.43 22.31
CA VAL A 64 10.74 32.36 23.25
C VAL A 64 9.79 31.17 23.07
N PRO A 65 10.27 29.91 23.21
CA PRO A 65 9.40 28.73 23.10
C PRO A 65 8.32 28.70 24.19
N TYR A 66 7.05 28.74 23.79
CA TYR A 66 5.92 28.78 24.71
C TYR A 66 5.87 27.59 25.67
N ILE A 67 6.06 26.38 25.15
CA ILE A 67 5.92 25.14 25.93
C ILE A 67 6.94 25.09 27.09
N GLN A 68 8.14 25.65 26.90
CA GLN A 68 9.20 25.64 27.91
C GLN A 68 8.99 26.70 29.00
N HIS A 69 8.37 27.83 28.63
CA HIS A 69 8.16 28.99 29.50
C HIS A 69 6.67 29.25 29.78
N LYS A 70 5.85 28.19 29.76
CA LYS A 70 4.39 28.29 29.80
C LYS A 70 3.90 29.10 31.00
N GLU A 71 4.38 28.77 32.19
CA GLU A 71 3.92 29.39 33.44
C GLU A 71 4.26 30.88 33.50
N THR A 72 5.50 31.25 33.14
CA THR A 72 5.95 32.65 33.16
C THR A 72 5.26 33.48 32.08
N LEU A 73 4.98 32.89 30.91
CA LEU A 73 4.25 33.56 29.83
C LEU A 73 2.76 33.74 30.14
N LEU A 74 2.14 32.77 30.81
CA LEU A 74 0.74 32.90 31.24
C LEU A 74 0.57 33.95 32.34
N GLU A 75 1.47 34.00 33.32
CA GLU A 75 1.48 35.03 34.36
C GLU A 75 1.66 36.43 33.77
N ALA A 76 2.58 36.58 32.81
CA ALA A 76 2.78 37.81 32.05
C ALA A 76 1.52 38.25 31.28
N LEU A 77 0.87 37.34 30.56
CA LEU A 77 -0.36 37.62 29.84
C LEU A 77 -1.53 37.97 30.77
N GLU A 78 -1.61 37.37 31.94
CA GLU A 78 -2.62 37.68 32.96
C GLU A 78 -2.41 39.09 33.55
N ASN A 79 -1.17 39.46 33.85
CA ASN A 79 -0.81 40.81 34.32
C ASN A 79 -1.12 41.91 33.28
N LEU A 80 -1.00 41.59 31.99
CA LEU A 80 -1.34 42.47 30.88
C LEU A 80 -2.85 42.48 30.53
N GLY A 81 -3.67 41.69 31.22
CA GLY A 81 -5.12 41.65 31.01
C GLY A 81 -5.55 40.94 29.72
N TRP A 82 -4.79 39.93 29.27
CA TRP A 82 -5.07 39.13 28.08
C TRP A 82 -5.19 39.94 26.78
N PRO A 83 -4.09 40.50 26.27
CA PRO A 83 -4.04 41.17 24.96
C PRO A 83 -4.38 40.24 23.77
N VAL A 84 -4.47 38.94 24.00
CA VAL A 84 -4.86 37.90 23.03
C VAL A 84 -5.98 37.06 23.62
N SER A 85 -6.88 36.54 22.78
CA SER A 85 -7.91 35.58 23.23
C SER A 85 -7.26 34.34 23.83
N TYR A 86 -7.66 34.03 25.07
CA TYR A 86 -7.26 32.81 25.77
C TYR A 86 -7.71 31.56 24.99
N GLU A 87 -8.89 31.62 24.39
CA GLU A 87 -9.46 30.52 23.60
C GLU A 87 -8.57 30.16 22.40
N ASP A 88 -8.03 31.15 21.70
CA ASP A 88 -7.15 30.94 20.54
C ASP A 88 -5.80 30.33 20.94
N VAL A 89 -5.23 30.77 22.07
CA VAL A 89 -3.99 30.22 22.63
C VAL A 89 -4.19 28.77 23.06
N LYS A 90 -5.30 28.50 23.75
CA LYS A 90 -5.67 27.17 24.19
C LYS A 90 -5.94 26.22 23.03
N LEU A 91 -6.61 26.69 21.97
CA LEU A 91 -6.87 25.89 20.78
C LEU A 91 -5.55 25.43 20.12
N LEU A 92 -4.57 26.33 19.98
CA LEU A 92 -3.26 25.98 19.42
C LEU A 92 -2.50 25.01 20.32
N GLU A 93 -2.58 25.17 21.65
CA GLU A 93 -2.00 24.22 22.60
C GLU A 93 -2.64 22.83 22.46
N ASP A 94 -3.97 22.75 22.44
CA ASP A 94 -4.72 21.49 22.31
C ASP A 94 -4.41 20.80 20.97
N GLU A 95 -4.28 21.55 19.87
CA GLU A 95 -3.88 21.00 18.56
C GLU A 95 -2.47 20.42 18.57
N ILE A 96 -1.50 21.10 19.20
CA ILE A 96 -0.13 20.61 19.34
C ILE A 96 -0.09 19.33 20.19
N LEU A 97 -0.80 19.29 21.32
CA LEU A 97 -0.89 18.11 22.19
C LEU A 97 -1.55 16.93 21.48
N THR A 98 -2.60 17.19 20.71
CA THR A 98 -3.27 16.19 19.89
C THR A 98 -2.32 15.63 18.82
N ALA A 99 -1.56 16.50 18.16
CA ALA A 99 -0.57 16.08 17.16
C ALA A 99 0.55 15.22 17.79
N LEU A 100 1.09 15.61 18.95
CA LEU A 100 2.06 14.79 19.69
C LEU A 100 1.51 13.41 20.05
N THR A 101 0.25 13.34 20.48
CA THR A 101 -0.43 12.08 20.77
C THR A 101 -0.53 11.20 19.52
N TYR A 102 -0.84 11.78 18.36
CA TYR A 102 -0.88 11.04 17.09
C TYR A 102 0.50 10.55 16.62
N ILE A 103 1.57 11.29 16.89
CA ILE A 103 2.94 10.81 16.66
C ILE A 103 3.24 9.59 17.53
N GLN A 104 2.89 9.64 18.82
CA GLN A 104 3.09 8.52 19.72
C GLN A 104 2.29 7.30 19.27
N GLN A 105 1.00 7.47 18.94
CA GLN A 105 0.16 6.39 18.41
C GLN A 105 0.75 5.79 17.12
N ALA A 106 1.27 6.61 16.21
CA ALA A 106 1.91 6.13 14.99
C ALA A 106 3.22 5.37 15.29
N SER A 107 3.98 5.75 16.32
CA SER A 107 5.15 5.00 16.81
C SER A 107 4.76 3.67 17.44
N ASP A 108 3.75 3.65 18.30
CA ASP A 108 3.25 2.42 18.93
C ASP A 108 2.72 1.43 17.89
N LEU A 109 2.04 1.92 16.84
CA LEU A 109 1.59 1.10 15.72
C LEU A 109 2.78 0.51 14.94
N GLN A 110 3.82 1.30 14.67
CA GLN A 110 5.04 0.79 14.02
C GLN A 110 5.74 -0.26 14.89
N GLU A 111 5.83 -0.05 16.20
CA GLU A 111 6.38 -1.03 17.13
C GLU A 111 5.53 -2.30 17.22
N ALA A 112 4.21 -2.18 17.25
CA ALA A 112 3.30 -3.32 17.27
C ALA A 112 3.47 -4.16 16.00
N VAL A 113 3.60 -3.52 14.83
CA VAL A 113 3.89 -4.21 13.57
C VAL A 113 5.24 -4.93 13.63
N LYS A 114 6.30 -4.28 14.15
CA LYS A 114 7.63 -4.91 14.34
C LYS A 114 7.58 -6.09 15.32
N LYS A 115 6.94 -5.92 16.47
CA LYS A 115 6.74 -6.99 17.48
C LYS A 115 5.94 -8.16 16.91
N GLU A 116 4.96 -7.91 16.04
CA GLU A 116 4.21 -8.97 15.34
C GLU A 116 5.05 -9.68 14.26
N ILE A 117 6.02 -8.99 13.64
CA ILE A 117 7.03 -9.61 12.76
C ILE A 117 7.95 -10.50 13.60
N GLU A 118 8.49 -9.97 14.69
CA GLU A 118 9.40 -10.69 15.59
C GLU A 118 8.72 -11.86 16.30
N LYS A 119 7.45 -11.75 16.70
CA LYS A 119 6.67 -12.89 17.24
C LYS A 119 6.41 -13.96 16.18
N LYS A 120 6.24 -13.60 14.90
CA LYS A 120 6.14 -14.58 13.80
C LYS A 120 7.49 -15.25 13.50
N GLU A 121 8.59 -14.58 13.78
CA GLU A 121 9.95 -15.13 13.63
C GLU A 121 10.35 -16.01 14.84
N ASN A 122 10.09 -15.57 16.07
CA ASN A 122 10.40 -16.31 17.31
C ASN A 122 9.35 -17.37 17.67
N GLY A 123 8.13 -17.31 17.11
CA GLY A 123 7.07 -18.31 17.28
C GLY A 123 7.28 -19.62 16.51
N LYS A 124 8.41 -19.80 15.81
CA LYS A 124 8.76 -21.05 15.12
C LYS A 124 9.33 -22.16 16.01
N LEU A 125 9.34 -21.99 17.34
CA LEU A 125 9.67 -23.08 18.26
C LEU A 125 8.47 -23.43 19.17
N LYS A 126 7.89 -24.61 18.90
CA LYS A 126 6.91 -25.37 19.71
C LYS A 126 5.42 -25.01 19.53
N SER A 127 4.81 -25.61 18.51
CA SER A 127 3.59 -26.42 18.74
C SER A 127 3.53 -27.56 17.72
N LYS A 128 3.61 -28.79 18.24
CA LYS A 128 3.39 -30.02 17.47
C LYS A 128 1.90 -30.16 17.22
N THR A 129 1.44 -29.81 16.02
CA THR A 129 0.28 -30.49 15.43
C THR A 129 0.61 -30.76 13.97
N ARG A 130 0.58 -32.06 13.62
CA ARG A 130 0.90 -32.59 12.29
C ARG A 130 0.03 -31.92 11.22
N GLN A 131 0.58 -30.94 10.52
CA GLN A 131 0.18 -30.64 9.14
C GLN A 131 1.44 -30.61 8.28
N LYS A 132 1.35 -31.34 7.17
CA LYS A 132 2.45 -31.72 6.29
C LYS A 132 3.37 -30.54 6.01
N HIS A 133 4.65 -30.71 6.35
CA HIS A 133 5.73 -29.90 5.80
C HIS A 133 5.62 -29.94 4.28
N GLN A 134 5.12 -28.87 3.66
CA GLN A 134 5.41 -28.61 2.27
C GLN A 134 6.73 -27.87 2.26
N ILE A 135 7.76 -28.63 1.92
CA ILE A 135 9.15 -28.23 1.73
C ILE A 135 9.17 -26.88 1.02
N PHE A 136 9.77 -25.86 1.66
CA PHE A 136 10.10 -24.61 1.00
C PHE A 136 11.14 -24.91 -0.07
N VAL A 137 10.67 -25.13 -1.30
CA VAL A 137 11.56 -25.22 -2.45
C VAL A 137 11.96 -23.80 -2.80
N THR A 138 13.25 -23.55 -2.67
CA THR A 138 13.94 -22.32 -3.02
C THR A 138 13.82 -22.08 -4.53
N HIS A 139 12.86 -21.26 -4.96
CA HIS A 139 12.66 -20.91 -6.37
C HIS A 139 13.59 -19.78 -6.84
N LYS A 140 14.91 -19.95 -6.70
CA LYS A 140 15.84 -19.12 -7.50
C LYS A 140 15.71 -19.55 -8.96
N SER A 141 15.53 -18.60 -9.87
CA SER A 141 15.40 -18.83 -11.32
C SER A 141 14.10 -19.48 -11.80
N GLN A 142 13.01 -19.40 -11.03
CA GLN A 142 11.69 -19.86 -11.48
C GLN A 142 11.07 -18.86 -12.48
N LYS A 143 10.60 -19.35 -13.64
CA LYS A 143 9.82 -18.55 -14.59
C LYS A 143 8.42 -18.28 -14.03
N VAL A 144 8.00 -17.03 -14.08
CA VAL A 144 6.72 -16.55 -13.58
C VAL A 144 6.11 -15.54 -14.55
N ILE A 145 4.80 -15.34 -14.48
CA ILE A 145 4.20 -14.06 -14.86
C ILE A 145 3.91 -13.27 -13.59
N ALA A 146 4.21 -11.98 -13.60
CA ALA A 146 4.07 -11.12 -12.43
C ALA A 146 3.35 -9.82 -12.81
N ARG A 147 2.52 -9.31 -11.91
CA ARG A 147 1.76 -8.09 -12.14
C ARG A 147 2.68 -6.86 -12.07
N SER A 148 2.60 -5.98 -13.06
CA SER A 148 3.18 -4.64 -13.01
C SER A 148 2.25 -3.71 -12.22
N ASP A 149 2.82 -2.91 -11.32
CA ASP A 149 2.05 -1.89 -10.60
C ASP A 149 1.82 -0.63 -11.46
N ILE A 150 2.52 -0.48 -12.59
CA ILE A 150 2.40 0.66 -13.52
C ILE A 150 1.20 0.49 -14.45
N THR A 151 1.01 -0.70 -15.04
CA THR A 151 -0.08 -0.94 -16.00
C THR A 151 -1.19 -1.83 -15.44
N GLY A 152 -0.92 -2.54 -14.35
CA GLY A 152 -1.82 -3.56 -13.80
C GLY A 152 -1.83 -4.87 -14.57
N PHE A 153 -1.15 -4.98 -15.71
CA PHE A 153 -1.04 -6.19 -16.50
C PHE A 153 0.02 -7.14 -15.94
N TYR A 154 -0.04 -8.40 -16.39
CA TYR A 154 0.94 -9.41 -16.00
C TYR A 154 2.00 -9.57 -17.09
N TYR A 155 3.27 -9.55 -16.72
CA TYR A 155 4.38 -9.68 -17.66
C TYR A 155 5.22 -10.91 -17.34
N PRO A 156 5.78 -11.58 -18.36
CA PRO A 156 6.69 -12.69 -18.15
C PRO A 156 8.00 -12.21 -17.53
N GLY A 157 8.48 -12.97 -16.54
CA GLY A 157 9.73 -12.69 -15.83
C GLY A 157 10.29 -13.92 -15.12
N THR A 158 11.43 -13.72 -14.46
CA THR A 158 12.16 -14.75 -13.72
C THR A 158 12.40 -14.28 -12.29
N VAL A 159 12.09 -15.14 -11.31
CA VAL A 159 12.36 -14.82 -9.90
C VAL A 159 13.87 -14.90 -9.63
N ILE A 160 14.48 -13.77 -9.29
CA ILE A 160 15.90 -13.71 -8.90
C ILE A 160 16.06 -14.22 -7.47
N LYS A 161 15.35 -13.61 -6.53
CA LYS A 161 15.42 -13.92 -5.10
C LYS A 161 14.12 -13.56 -4.39
N ASN A 162 13.81 -14.29 -3.33
CA ASN A 162 12.75 -13.89 -2.40
C ASN A 162 13.35 -12.91 -1.39
N ILE A 163 12.77 -11.71 -1.31
CA ILE A 163 13.16 -10.70 -0.32
C ILE A 163 12.50 -11.03 1.02
N SER A 164 11.28 -11.54 0.99
CA SER A 164 10.54 -12.00 2.17
C SER A 164 9.68 -13.21 1.84
N SER A 165 8.91 -13.71 2.82
CA SER A 165 7.89 -14.76 2.58
C SER A 165 6.74 -14.29 1.67
N THR A 166 6.63 -12.98 1.42
CA THR A 166 5.53 -12.38 0.66
C THR A 166 5.98 -11.52 -0.52
N CYS A 167 7.27 -11.22 -0.66
CA CYS A 167 7.85 -10.41 -1.73
C CYS A 167 8.97 -11.16 -2.44
N ALA A 168 8.94 -11.12 -3.78
CA ALA A 168 9.97 -11.67 -4.64
C ALA A 168 10.47 -10.58 -5.59
N LEU A 169 11.80 -10.53 -5.78
CA LEU A 169 12.42 -9.72 -6.82
C LEU A 169 12.31 -10.48 -8.13
N VAL A 170 11.57 -9.92 -9.08
CA VAL A 170 11.32 -10.49 -10.41
C VAL A 170 12.08 -9.66 -11.44
N ASP A 171 12.83 -10.35 -12.30
CA ASP A 171 13.43 -9.82 -13.51
C ASP A 171 12.47 -10.02 -14.67
N PHE A 172 11.84 -8.94 -15.13
CA PHE A 172 10.92 -8.99 -16.25
C PHE A 172 11.68 -9.13 -17.57
N SER A 173 11.05 -9.80 -18.53
CA SER A 173 11.62 -10.02 -19.87
C SER A 173 11.93 -8.75 -20.65
N ASN A 174 11.37 -7.61 -20.25
CA ASN A 174 11.68 -6.28 -20.79
C ASN A 174 13.00 -5.68 -20.24
N GLY A 175 13.69 -6.38 -19.32
CA GLY A 175 14.94 -5.95 -18.69
C GLY A 175 14.77 -5.14 -17.40
N GLU A 176 13.54 -4.97 -16.92
CA GLU A 176 13.26 -4.28 -15.66
C GLU A 176 13.24 -5.26 -14.48
N THR A 177 13.78 -4.85 -13.34
CA THR A 177 13.69 -5.62 -12.09
C THR A 177 12.77 -4.92 -11.10
N CYS A 178 11.80 -5.64 -10.56
CA CYS A 178 10.83 -5.07 -9.61
C CYS A 178 10.52 -6.02 -8.46
N ASP A 179 10.19 -5.42 -7.31
CA ASP A 179 9.69 -6.13 -6.14
C ASP A 179 8.20 -6.40 -6.29
N VAL A 180 7.84 -7.67 -6.49
CA VAL A 180 6.44 -8.08 -6.67
C VAL A 180 6.00 -8.98 -5.52
N LEU A 181 4.79 -8.76 -5.02
CA LEU A 181 4.20 -9.65 -4.01
C LEU A 181 3.99 -11.04 -4.60
N VAL A 182 4.43 -12.09 -3.88
CA VAL A 182 4.36 -13.50 -4.31
C VAL A 182 2.92 -13.90 -4.71
N LYS A 183 1.89 -13.35 -4.05
CA LYS A 183 0.47 -13.58 -4.40
C LYS A 183 0.09 -13.13 -5.84
N PHE A 184 0.84 -12.18 -6.38
CA PHE A 184 0.69 -11.63 -7.73
C PHE A 184 1.72 -12.20 -8.71
N THR A 185 2.49 -13.21 -8.29
CA THR A 185 3.30 -14.03 -9.18
C THR A 185 2.54 -15.33 -9.50
N ILE A 186 2.60 -15.77 -10.75
CA ILE A 186 2.03 -17.05 -11.18
C ILE A 186 3.17 -17.81 -11.85
N PRO A 187 3.58 -18.97 -11.31
CA PRO A 187 4.63 -19.77 -11.93
C PRO A 187 4.16 -20.24 -13.32
N VAL A 188 5.04 -20.08 -14.30
CA VAL A 188 4.83 -20.53 -15.67
C VAL A 188 5.98 -21.44 -16.09
N GLY A 189 5.66 -22.51 -16.83
CA GLY A 189 6.61 -23.54 -17.21
C GLY A 189 6.78 -24.65 -16.17
N GLY A 190 7.42 -25.76 -16.57
CA GLY A 190 7.50 -26.98 -15.79
C GLY A 190 6.18 -27.76 -15.73
N ALA A 191 6.08 -28.71 -14.80
CA ALA A 191 4.88 -29.51 -14.59
C ALA A 191 3.81 -28.71 -13.83
N MET A 192 3.01 -27.94 -14.56
CA MET A 192 1.92 -27.12 -14.02
C MET A 192 0.54 -27.74 -14.31
N PRO A 193 -0.45 -27.59 -13.41
CA PRO A 193 -1.83 -27.97 -13.70
C PRO A 193 -2.35 -27.26 -14.95
N CYS A 194 -2.72 -28.04 -15.97
CA CYS A 194 -3.25 -27.54 -17.23
C CYS A 194 -4.69 -28.04 -17.42
N PRO A 195 -5.67 -27.53 -16.64
CA PRO A 195 -7.05 -28.01 -16.73
C PRO A 195 -7.66 -27.66 -18.08
N HIS A 196 -8.65 -28.45 -18.53
CA HIS A 196 -9.47 -28.08 -19.67
C HIS A 196 -10.28 -26.81 -19.36
N LEU A 197 -10.37 -25.93 -20.34
CA LEU A 197 -11.12 -24.67 -20.23
C LEU A 197 -12.54 -24.87 -20.78
N GLN A 198 -13.52 -24.29 -20.11
CA GLN A 198 -14.93 -24.27 -20.51
C GLN A 198 -15.39 -22.83 -20.73
N VAL A 199 -16.49 -22.66 -21.47
CA VAL A 199 -17.15 -21.35 -21.60
C VAL A 199 -17.54 -20.84 -20.22
N GLY A 200 -17.24 -19.58 -19.93
CA GLY A 200 -17.41 -18.93 -18.63
C GLY A 200 -16.21 -19.06 -17.69
N ASP A 201 -15.17 -19.83 -18.04
CA ASP A 201 -13.94 -19.86 -17.25
C ASP A 201 -13.19 -18.53 -17.35
N TYR A 202 -12.64 -18.11 -16.20
CA TYR A 202 -11.78 -16.94 -16.11
C TYR A 202 -10.33 -17.32 -16.40
N VAL A 203 -9.67 -16.53 -17.24
CA VAL A 203 -8.29 -16.79 -17.66
C VAL A 203 -7.47 -15.50 -17.70
N PHE A 204 -6.15 -15.64 -17.64
CA PHE A 204 -5.26 -14.65 -18.23
C PHE A 204 -4.96 -15.07 -19.66
N ALA A 205 -5.21 -14.16 -20.60
CA ALA A 205 -4.89 -14.34 -22.01
C ALA A 205 -3.61 -13.57 -22.35
N ARG A 206 -2.69 -14.23 -23.06
CA ARG A 206 -1.49 -13.59 -23.58
C ARG A 206 -1.88 -12.69 -24.76
N THR A 207 -1.52 -11.42 -24.66
CA THR A 207 -1.76 -10.40 -25.67
C THR A 207 -0.42 -9.73 -26.02
N GLY A 208 -0.20 -9.42 -27.30
CA GLY A 208 1.03 -8.77 -27.80
C GLY A 208 1.76 -9.57 -28.88
N THR A 209 2.58 -8.89 -29.68
CA THR A 209 3.45 -9.52 -30.68
C THR A 209 4.68 -10.15 -30.03
N ARG A 210 5.19 -11.22 -30.65
CA ARG A 210 6.09 -12.27 -30.14
C ARG A 210 7.44 -11.89 -29.48
N ALA A 211 7.72 -10.63 -29.15
CA ALA A 211 9.00 -10.27 -28.52
C ALA A 211 9.01 -9.04 -27.60
N GLU A 212 8.32 -7.94 -27.91
CA GLU A 212 8.56 -6.67 -27.20
C GLU A 212 7.41 -6.14 -26.35
N ASN A 213 6.21 -6.75 -26.43
CA ASN A 213 5.07 -6.28 -25.64
C ASN A 213 4.14 -7.41 -25.20
N GLU A 214 4.72 -8.56 -24.88
CA GLU A 214 3.96 -9.71 -24.42
C GLU A 214 3.48 -9.48 -22.99
N CYS A 215 2.17 -9.32 -22.85
CA CYS A 215 1.52 -9.17 -21.55
C CYS A 215 0.38 -10.18 -21.42
N TYR A 216 -0.10 -10.34 -20.21
CA TYR A 216 -1.20 -11.22 -19.85
C TYR A 216 -2.28 -10.36 -19.22
N VAL A 217 -3.47 -10.42 -19.79
CA VAL A 217 -4.61 -9.60 -19.39
C VAL A 217 -5.79 -10.48 -18.99
N PRO A 218 -6.62 -10.05 -18.03
CA PRO A 218 -7.75 -10.86 -17.58
C PRO A 218 -8.79 -10.97 -18.69
N ALA A 219 -9.30 -12.18 -18.89
CA ALA A 219 -10.27 -12.53 -19.93
C ALA A 219 -11.25 -13.61 -19.46
N ILE A 220 -12.35 -13.77 -20.20
CA ILE A 220 -13.37 -14.81 -20.00
C ILE A 220 -13.44 -15.66 -21.26
N VAL A 221 -13.44 -16.99 -21.12
CA VAL A 221 -13.62 -17.89 -22.27
C VAL A 221 -15.06 -17.82 -22.73
N ILE A 222 -15.29 -17.45 -24.00
CA ILE A 222 -16.62 -17.37 -24.61
C ILE A 222 -16.89 -18.50 -25.60
N ALA A 223 -15.84 -19.08 -26.20
CA ALA A 223 -15.94 -20.28 -27.02
C ALA A 223 -14.74 -21.21 -26.83
N THR A 224 -15.00 -22.51 -26.91
CA THR A 224 -13.98 -23.56 -26.87
C THR A 224 -13.85 -24.23 -28.23
N PRO A 225 -12.65 -24.69 -28.62
CA PRO A 225 -12.44 -25.33 -29.91
C PRO A 225 -13.30 -26.60 -30.05
N GLN A 226 -13.90 -26.78 -31.23
CA GLN A 226 -14.72 -27.95 -31.52
C GLN A 226 -13.83 -29.19 -31.68
N ARG A 227 -14.13 -30.25 -30.92
CA ARG A 227 -13.26 -31.45 -30.82
C ARG A 227 -13.18 -32.28 -32.10
N VAL A 228 -14.03 -32.00 -33.09
CA VAL A 228 -14.23 -32.81 -34.29
C VAL A 228 -13.30 -32.37 -35.43
N GLU A 229 -12.82 -31.13 -35.41
CA GLU A 229 -12.04 -30.56 -36.51
C GLU A 229 -10.53 -30.78 -36.30
N THR A 230 -9.85 -31.20 -37.37
CA THR A 230 -8.40 -31.40 -37.46
C THR A 230 -7.61 -30.09 -37.58
N GLY A 231 -8.30 -28.94 -37.55
CA GLY A 231 -7.71 -27.60 -37.63
C GLY A 231 -7.13 -27.08 -36.31
N ASP A 232 -6.60 -25.86 -36.37
CA ASP A 232 -6.02 -25.17 -35.21
C ASP A 232 -7.08 -24.94 -34.11
N LYS A 233 -6.80 -25.47 -32.91
CA LYS A 233 -7.72 -25.48 -31.78
C LYS A 233 -7.64 -24.17 -30.99
N PHE A 234 -8.32 -23.14 -31.50
CA PHE A 234 -8.41 -21.84 -30.84
C PHE A 234 -9.57 -21.78 -29.84
N TYR A 235 -9.30 -21.12 -28.71
CA TYR A 235 -10.31 -20.63 -27.79
C TYR A 235 -10.62 -19.18 -28.16
N THR A 236 -11.89 -18.80 -28.08
CA THR A 236 -12.26 -17.38 -28.18
C THR A 236 -12.47 -16.85 -26.77
N VAL A 237 -11.79 -15.76 -26.45
CA VAL A 237 -11.84 -15.11 -25.14
C VAL A 237 -12.27 -13.66 -25.27
N LEU A 238 -13.07 -13.20 -24.33
CA LEU A 238 -13.44 -11.80 -24.16
C LEU A 238 -12.52 -11.17 -23.12
N LEU A 239 -11.66 -10.25 -23.56
CA LEU A 239 -10.74 -9.52 -22.69
C LEU A 239 -11.51 -8.53 -21.78
N PHE A 240 -10.84 -8.06 -20.72
CA PHE A 240 -11.40 -7.08 -19.77
C PHE A 240 -11.86 -5.76 -20.39
N ASN A 241 -11.33 -5.40 -21.57
CA ASN A 241 -11.68 -4.22 -22.35
C ASN A 241 -12.79 -4.48 -23.38
N ASN A 242 -13.50 -5.61 -23.27
CA ASN A 242 -14.57 -6.07 -24.15
C ASN A 242 -14.14 -6.34 -25.60
N ARG A 243 -12.84 -6.57 -25.86
CA ARG A 243 -12.37 -7.06 -27.15
C ARG A 243 -12.32 -8.58 -27.17
N GLU A 244 -12.63 -9.16 -28.30
CA GLU A 244 -12.50 -10.61 -28.52
C GLU A 244 -11.11 -10.93 -29.09
N GLU A 245 -10.47 -11.97 -28.54
CA GLU A 245 -9.22 -12.53 -29.06
C GLU A 245 -9.31 -14.05 -29.22
N HIS A 246 -8.60 -14.57 -30.22
CA HIS A 246 -8.46 -15.99 -30.45
C HIS A 246 -7.10 -16.46 -29.96
N CYS A 247 -7.08 -17.31 -28.95
CA CYS A 247 -5.86 -17.77 -28.29
C CYS A 247 -5.75 -19.29 -28.35
N ILE A 248 -4.54 -19.81 -28.48
CA ILE A 248 -4.30 -21.25 -28.29
C ILE A 248 -4.26 -21.59 -26.79
N ARG A 249 -4.43 -22.87 -26.46
CA ARG A 249 -4.47 -23.31 -25.05
C ARG A 249 -3.24 -22.88 -24.25
N SER A 250 -2.05 -22.85 -24.85
CA SER A 250 -0.79 -22.47 -24.17
C SER A 250 -0.69 -20.99 -23.84
N GLU A 251 -1.51 -20.14 -24.44
CA GLU A 251 -1.55 -18.69 -24.18
C GLU A 251 -2.55 -18.33 -23.07
N LEU A 252 -3.31 -19.33 -22.60
CA LEU A 252 -4.34 -19.15 -21.59
C LEU A 252 -3.94 -19.78 -20.26
N ILE A 253 -4.03 -19.00 -19.19
CA ILE A 253 -3.78 -19.45 -17.83
C ILE A 253 -5.09 -19.36 -17.05
N LYS A 254 -5.64 -20.50 -16.61
CA LYS A 254 -6.88 -20.53 -15.81
C LYS A 254 -6.66 -19.82 -14.48
N ILE A 255 -7.59 -18.94 -14.12
CA ILE A 255 -7.61 -18.23 -12.85
C ILE A 255 -8.97 -18.35 -12.16
N SER A 256 -9.02 -18.00 -10.88
CA SER A 256 -10.29 -17.92 -10.16
C SER A 256 -11.06 -16.65 -10.54
N GLN A 257 -12.39 -16.70 -10.41
CA GLN A 257 -13.26 -15.53 -10.57
C GLN A 257 -12.81 -14.35 -9.70
N THR A 258 -12.43 -14.62 -8.44
CA THR A 258 -11.93 -13.59 -7.52
C THR A 258 -10.65 -12.93 -8.05
N LYS A 259 -9.71 -13.70 -8.60
CA LYS A 259 -8.47 -13.16 -9.17
C LYS A 259 -8.77 -12.32 -10.42
N TYR A 260 -9.68 -12.77 -11.28
CA TYR A 260 -10.16 -11.98 -12.41
C TYR A 260 -10.76 -10.64 -11.97
N ALA A 261 -11.69 -10.65 -11.01
CA ALA A 261 -12.34 -9.43 -10.52
C ALA A 261 -11.33 -8.43 -9.93
N TYR A 262 -10.40 -8.90 -9.09
CA TYR A 262 -9.35 -8.04 -8.52
C TYR A 262 -8.41 -7.48 -9.59
N SER A 263 -8.02 -8.28 -10.58
CA SER A 263 -7.18 -7.81 -11.67
C SER A 263 -7.88 -6.77 -12.53
N CYS A 264 -9.14 -6.99 -12.91
CA CYS A 264 -9.93 -6.00 -13.66
C CYS A 264 -10.13 -4.70 -12.87
N GLN A 265 -10.44 -4.78 -11.57
CA GLN A 265 -10.59 -3.60 -10.72
C GLN A 265 -9.28 -2.80 -10.65
N TYR A 266 -8.15 -3.48 -10.40
CA TYR A 266 -6.85 -2.84 -10.29
C TYR A 266 -6.44 -2.14 -11.60
N ILE A 267 -6.58 -2.81 -12.74
CA ILE A 267 -6.28 -2.23 -14.06
C ILE A 267 -7.11 -0.95 -14.28
N ARG A 268 -8.42 -0.99 -13.98
CA ARG A 268 -9.28 0.20 -14.11
C ARG A 268 -8.81 1.35 -13.25
N THR A 269 -8.47 1.09 -11.98
CA THR A 269 -7.97 2.11 -11.06
C THR A 269 -6.67 2.73 -11.53
N VAL A 270 -5.75 1.93 -12.05
CA VAL A 270 -4.46 2.42 -12.57
C VAL A 270 -4.66 3.25 -13.84
N GLN A 271 -5.49 2.79 -14.78
CA GLN A 271 -5.75 3.50 -16.04
C GLN A 271 -6.58 4.79 -15.89
N THR A 272 -7.38 4.94 -14.82
CA THR A 272 -8.12 6.19 -14.55
C THR A 272 -7.22 7.32 -14.02
N VAL A 273 -6.09 7.00 -13.40
CA VAL A 273 -5.17 8.00 -12.80
C VAL A 273 -4.39 8.77 -13.87
N ASP A 274 -4.21 8.19 -15.06
CA ASP A 274 -3.46 8.81 -16.17
C ASP A 274 -4.24 9.93 -16.92
N TYR A 275 -5.52 10.17 -16.59
CA TYR A 275 -6.36 11.19 -17.24
C TYR A 275 -6.64 12.43 -16.37
N GLU A 276 -6.08 12.53 -15.16
CA GLU A 276 -6.25 13.68 -14.25
C GLU A 276 -4.96 14.52 -14.08
N VAL A 277 -4.21 14.75 -15.17
CA VAL A 277 -3.09 15.71 -15.22
C VAL A 277 -3.46 16.92 -16.05
#